data_AF-A0A9W6DA65-F1
#
_entry.id   AF-A0A9W6DA65-F1
#
_cell.length_a   1.000
_cell.length_b   1.000
_cell.length_c   1.000
_cell.angle_alpha   90.00
_cell.angle_beta   90.00
_cell.angle_gamma   90.00
#
_symmetry.space_group_name_H-M   'P 1'
#
loop_
_entity.id
_entity.type
_entity.pdbx_description
1 polymer ?
#
loop_
_entity_poly.entity_id
_entity_poly.type
_entity_poly.pdbx_seq_one_letter_code
_entity_poly.pdbx_strand_id
1 'polypeptide(L)'
;MDFKEVKIEIYIPEEYVVTLRNELNDINACTVGDYDNVMSLTNVRGYWRPLEGSNPFNGEIGKVCEGEECKMELRCKREYVKDALKIIRKIHPYEEPLINVIPVVNELFE
;
A
#
# COMPACT_ATOMS: atom_id res chain seq x y z
N MET A 1 5.30 -15.35 15.86
CA MET A 1 4.73 -14.16 16.52
C MET A 1 3.25 -14.13 16.23
N ASP A 2 2.43 -14.13 17.27
CA ASP A 2 0.98 -13.97 17.12
C ASP A 2 0.68 -12.47 17.15
N PHE A 3 -0.01 -11.98 16.13
CA PHE A 3 -0.41 -10.58 16.00
C PHE A 3 -1.74 -10.55 15.24
N LYS A 4 -2.69 -9.76 15.72
CA LYS A 4 -4.02 -9.66 15.12
C LYS A 4 -4.10 -8.65 14.00
N GLU A 5 -3.25 -7.62 14.02
CA GLU A 5 -3.27 -6.53 13.06
C GLU A 5 -1.90 -6.29 12.44
N VAL A 6 -1.91 -5.75 11.23
CA VAL A 6 -0.74 -5.20 10.56
C VAL A 6 -1.02 -3.78 10.11
N LYS A 7 0.04 -3.01 9.97
CA LYS A 7 0.06 -1.81 9.17
C LYS A 7 0.50 -2.17 7.76
N ILE A 8 -0.28 -1.78 6.77
CA ILE A 8 0.10 -1.87 5.36
C ILE A 8 0.53 -0.48 4.94
N GLU A 9 1.73 -0.38 4.36
CA GLU A 9 2.28 0.84 3.78
C GLU A 9 2.53 0.62 2.29
N ILE A 10 2.01 1.52 1.45
CA ILE A 10 1.98 1.42 -0.01
C ILE A 10 2.47 2.74 -0.58
N TYR A 11 3.27 2.70 -1.64
CA TYR A 11 3.74 3.89 -2.36
C TYR A 11 3.11 3.92 -3.75
N ILE A 12 2.22 4.86 -3.98
CA ILE A 12 1.31 4.85 -5.14
C ILE A 12 1.10 6.26 -5.70
N PRO A 13 0.91 6.45 -7.02
CA PRO A 13 0.50 7.75 -7.55
C PRO A 13 -0.84 8.22 -6.97
N GLU A 14 -0.95 9.52 -6.70
CA GLU A 14 -2.10 10.12 -6.00
C GLU A 14 -3.45 9.80 -6.66
N GLU A 15 -3.48 9.72 -8.00
CA GLU A 15 -4.70 9.46 -8.78
C GLU A 15 -5.35 8.09 -8.50
N TYR A 16 -4.60 7.11 -7.97
CA TYR A 16 -5.13 5.77 -7.63
C TYR A 16 -5.55 5.64 -6.16
N VAL A 17 -5.23 6.62 -5.32
CA VAL A 17 -5.41 6.51 -3.85
C VAL A 17 -6.87 6.29 -3.46
N VAL A 18 -7.78 7.11 -4.00
CA VAL A 18 -9.21 7.03 -3.64
C VAL A 18 -9.81 5.71 -4.08
N THR A 19 -9.49 5.26 -5.29
CA THR A 19 -9.94 3.97 -5.83
C THR A 19 -9.43 2.81 -4.99
N LEU A 20 -8.14 2.82 -4.63
CA LEU A 20 -7.54 1.78 -3.81
C LEU A 20 -8.15 1.75 -2.40
N ARG A 21 -8.35 2.90 -1.76
CA ARG A 21 -9.01 3.00 -0.46
C ARG A 21 -10.39 2.36 -0.49
N ASN A 22 -11.22 2.69 -1.48
CA ASN A 22 -12.60 2.19 -1.55
C ASN A 22 -12.62 0.65 -1.62
N GLU A 23 -11.82 0.06 -2.51
CA GLU A 23 -11.77 -1.41 -2.69
C GLU A 23 -11.18 -2.13 -1.47
N LEU A 24 -10.22 -1.50 -0.78
CA LEU A 24 -9.73 -2.00 0.51
C LEU A 24 -10.82 -1.93 1.59
N ASN A 25 -11.59 -0.85 1.62
CA ASN A 25 -12.68 -0.67 2.59
C ASN A 25 -13.80 -1.71 2.39
N ASP A 26 -14.11 -2.06 1.14
CA ASP A 26 -15.14 -3.05 0.79
C ASP A 26 -14.83 -4.45 1.35
N ILE A 27 -13.56 -4.76 1.60
CA ILE A 27 -13.13 -6.02 2.26
C ILE A 27 -12.80 -5.83 3.74
N ASN A 28 -13.21 -4.70 4.34
CA ASN A 28 -12.99 -4.37 5.74
C ASN A 28 -11.50 -4.17 6.12
N ALA A 29 -10.63 -3.94 5.13
CA ALA A 29 -9.35 -3.28 5.37
C ALA A 29 -9.60 -1.77 5.55
N CYS A 30 -8.78 -1.06 6.33
CA CYS A 30 -9.03 0.34 6.75
C CYS A 30 -10.05 0.53 7.89
N THR A 31 -10.46 -0.54 8.59
CA THR A 31 -11.37 -0.42 9.74
C THR A 31 -10.60 -0.34 11.06
N VAL A 32 -10.95 0.63 11.90
CA VAL A 32 -10.42 0.83 13.25
C VAL A 32 -11.58 1.10 14.21
N GLY A 33 -11.86 0.16 15.12
CA GLY A 33 -13.00 0.26 16.02
C GLY A 33 -14.30 0.39 15.23
N ASP A 34 -15.07 1.45 15.50
CA ASP A 34 -16.34 1.76 14.83
C ASP A 34 -16.18 2.70 13.61
N TYR A 35 -14.95 2.89 13.12
CA TYR A 35 -14.64 3.76 11.99
C TYR A 35 -14.10 2.95 10.81
N ASP A 36 -14.59 3.24 9.60
CA ASP A 36 -14.06 2.72 8.34
C ASP A 36 -13.29 3.82 7.58
N ASN A 37 -12.71 3.48 6.43
CA ASN A 37 -11.90 4.37 5.60
C ASN A 37 -10.72 5.03 6.34
N VAL A 38 -10.23 4.44 7.43
CA VAL A 38 -9.17 4.97 8.27
C VAL A 38 -7.81 4.70 7.62
N MET A 39 -7.21 5.75 7.07
CA MET A 39 -5.89 5.74 6.46
C MET A 39 -5.22 7.11 6.57
N SER A 40 -3.90 7.15 6.44
CA SER A 40 -3.12 8.38 6.29
C SER A 40 -2.35 8.40 4.98
N LEU A 41 -2.11 9.61 4.48
CA LEU A 41 -1.30 9.88 3.30
C LEU A 41 -0.15 10.80 3.67
N THR A 42 1.03 10.55 3.11
CA THR A 42 2.15 11.48 3.09
C THR A 42 2.63 11.63 1.66
N ASN A 43 2.71 12.86 1.16
CA ASN A 43 3.29 13.11 -0.17
C ASN A 43 4.81 12.89 -0.11
N VAL A 44 5.32 12.09 -1.03
CA VAL A 44 6.72 11.69 -1.09
C VAL A 44 7.24 11.79 -2.53
N ARG A 45 8.56 11.77 -2.68
CA ARG A 45 9.23 11.66 -3.98
C ARG A 45 9.90 10.30 -4.08
N GLY A 46 9.44 9.50 -5.04
CA GLY A 46 9.99 8.19 -5.34
C GLY A 46 11.17 8.29 -6.31
N TYR A 47 12.07 7.30 -6.25
CA TYR A 47 13.14 7.12 -7.23
C TYR A 47 13.23 5.65 -7.59
N TRP A 48 13.39 5.36 -8.87
CA TRP A 48 13.56 4.00 -9.37
C TRP A 48 14.49 4.00 -10.58
N ARG A 49 15.01 2.83 -10.94
CA ARG A 49 15.74 2.60 -12.17
C ARG A 49 15.26 1.27 -12.75
N PRO A 50 14.47 1.29 -13.84
CA PRO A 50 14.07 0.05 -14.50
C PRO A 50 15.32 -0.72 -14.94
N LEU A 51 15.35 -2.02 -14.66
CA LEU A 51 16.43 -2.93 -15.08
C LEU A 51 16.03 -3.70 -16.34
N GLU A 52 16.98 -4.28 -17.05
CA GLU A 52 16.66 -5.17 -18.18
C GLU A 52 15.64 -6.24 -17.78
N GLY A 53 14.59 -6.40 -18.61
CA GLY A 53 13.48 -7.31 -18.34
C GLY A 53 12.30 -6.70 -17.56
N SER A 54 12.41 -5.46 -17.07
CA SER A 54 11.29 -4.77 -16.41
C SER A 54 10.29 -4.23 -17.43
N ASN A 55 8.99 -4.18 -17.10
CA ASN A 55 7.96 -3.47 -17.83
C ASN A 55 7.43 -2.28 -16.99
N PRO A 56 8.25 -1.22 -16.82
CA PRO A 56 7.94 -0.16 -15.88
C PRO A 56 6.71 0.64 -16.35
N PHE A 57 5.89 1.08 -15.40
CA PHE A 57 4.80 2.02 -15.68
C PHE A 57 5.33 3.32 -16.32
N ASN A 58 6.51 3.77 -15.90
CA ASN A 58 7.19 4.94 -16.41
C ASN A 58 8.73 4.80 -16.31
N GLY A 59 9.45 5.54 -17.15
CA GLY A 59 10.91 5.57 -17.15
C GLY A 59 11.57 4.72 -18.24
N GLU A 60 12.88 4.87 -18.38
CA GLU A 60 13.69 4.19 -19.39
C GLU A 60 14.65 3.18 -18.72
N ILE A 61 14.84 2.02 -19.35
CA ILE A 61 15.77 1.00 -18.87
C ILE A 61 17.17 1.60 -18.63
N GLY A 62 17.72 1.35 -17.45
CA GLY A 62 19.06 1.79 -17.05
C GLY A 62 19.18 3.24 -16.59
N LYS A 63 18.12 4.05 -16.68
CA LYS A 63 18.13 5.46 -16.23
C LYS A 63 17.40 5.63 -14.90
N VAL A 64 17.95 6.47 -14.01
CA VAL A 64 17.24 6.86 -12.79
C VAL A 64 16.08 7.77 -13.16
N CYS A 65 14.91 7.41 -12.66
CA CYS A 65 13.67 8.15 -12.77
C CYS A 65 13.22 8.58 -11.38
N GLU A 66 12.35 9.57 -11.35
CA GLU A 66 11.74 10.10 -10.14
C GLU A 66 10.31 10.55 -10.42
N GLY A 67 9.50 10.63 -9.37
CA GLY A 67 8.10 11.01 -9.48
C GLY A 67 7.49 11.38 -8.14
N GLU A 68 6.39 12.11 -8.19
CA GLU A 68 5.55 12.38 -7.02
C GLU A 68 4.68 11.16 -6.73
N GLU A 69 4.65 10.75 -5.46
CA GLU A 69 3.88 9.60 -4.99
C GLU A 69 3.25 9.91 -3.64
N CYS A 70 2.29 9.11 -3.24
CA CYS A 70 1.73 9.10 -1.91
C CYS A 70 2.17 7.84 -1.15
N LYS A 71 2.70 8.02 0.05
CA LYS A 71 2.81 6.96 1.04
C LYS A 71 1.46 6.80 1.73
N MET A 72 0.73 5.75 1.36
CA MET A 72 -0.56 5.37 1.93
C MET A 72 -0.36 4.36 3.04
N GLU A 73 -0.91 4.64 4.22
CA GLU A 73 -0.79 3.82 5.41
C GLU A 73 -2.15 3.51 6.01
N LEU A 74 -2.41 2.23 6.28
CA LEU A 74 -3.65 1.76 6.89
C LEU A 74 -3.39 0.61 7.88
N ARG A 75 -4.32 0.40 8.80
CA ARG A 75 -4.39 -0.84 9.59
C ARG A 75 -5.28 -1.87 8.91
N CYS A 76 -4.92 -3.14 9.06
CA CYS A 76 -5.64 -4.26 8.49
C CYS A 76 -5.57 -5.45 9.45
N LYS A 77 -6.72 -6.09 9.74
CA LYS A 77 -6.73 -7.36 10.47
C LYS A 77 -6.04 -8.43 9.65
N ARG A 78 -5.25 -9.28 10.31
CA ARG A 78 -4.41 -10.31 9.69
C ARG A 78 -5.18 -11.22 8.72
N GLU A 79 -6.44 -11.51 9.01
CA GLU A 79 -7.31 -12.32 8.16
C GLU A 79 -7.55 -11.72 6.77
N TYR A 80 -7.62 -10.39 6.64
CA TYR A 80 -7.88 -9.70 5.37
C TYR A 80 -6.61 -9.35 4.58
N VAL A 81 -5.42 -9.49 5.18
CA VAL A 81 -4.15 -9.04 4.57
C VAL A 81 -3.90 -9.69 3.21
N LYS A 82 -4.20 -10.98 3.06
CA LYS A 82 -3.99 -11.69 1.78
C LYS A 82 -4.87 -11.11 0.67
N ASP A 83 -6.11 -10.75 0.98
CA ASP A 83 -7.04 -10.20 0.00
C ASP A 83 -6.75 -8.73 -0.26
N ALA A 84 -6.39 -7.96 0.77
CA ALA A 84 -5.87 -6.60 0.61
C ALA A 84 -4.67 -6.55 -0.34
N LEU A 85 -3.71 -7.46 -0.18
CA LEU A 85 -2.53 -7.56 -1.04
C LEU A 85 -2.85 -7.92 -2.50
N LYS A 86 -3.94 -8.66 -2.76
CA LYS A 86 -4.42 -8.93 -4.13
C LYS A 86 -5.06 -7.68 -4.73
N ILE A 87 -5.88 -6.98 -3.97
CA ILE A 87 -6.55 -5.74 -4.39
C ILE A 87 -5.51 -4.67 -4.70
N ILE A 88 -4.52 -4.47 -3.81
CA ILE A 88 -3.43 -3.53 -4.04
C ILE A 88 -2.75 -3.84 -5.38
N ARG A 89 -2.27 -5.07 -5.60
CA ARG A 89 -1.61 -5.43 -6.87
C ARG A 89 -2.51 -5.31 -8.11
N LYS A 90 -3.82 -5.47 -7.96
CA LYS A 90 -4.77 -5.34 -9.07
C LYS A 90 -4.98 -3.88 -9.47
N ILE A 91 -5.01 -2.97 -8.50
CA ILE A 91 -5.31 -1.55 -8.71
C ILE A 91 -4.03 -0.75 -8.98
N HIS A 92 -2.92 -1.16 -8.36
CA HIS A 92 -1.67 -0.45 -8.46
C HIS A 92 -1.19 -0.41 -9.92
N PRO A 93 -0.80 0.77 -10.44
CA PRO A 93 -0.36 0.89 -11.83
C PRO A 93 1.00 0.23 -12.10
N TYR A 94 1.81 0.03 -11.07
CA TYR A 94 3.16 -0.52 -11.20
C TYR A 94 3.14 -2.05 -11.22
N GLU A 95 4.01 -2.63 -12.06
CA GLU A 95 4.27 -4.06 -12.13
C GLU A 95 4.68 -4.64 -10.77
N GLU A 96 5.65 -3.98 -10.10
CA GLU A 96 6.17 -4.37 -8.80
C GLU A 96 5.94 -3.25 -7.78
N PRO A 97 4.76 -3.20 -7.12
CA PRO A 97 4.47 -2.17 -6.12
C PRO A 97 5.31 -2.34 -4.85
N LEU A 98 5.85 -1.24 -4.32
CA LEU A 98 6.49 -1.23 -3.01
C LEU A 98 5.42 -1.29 -1.92
N ILE A 99 5.36 -2.43 -1.23
CA ILE A 99 4.38 -2.70 -0.16
C ILE A 99 5.12 -3.25 1.06
N ASN A 100 4.96 -2.58 2.21
CA ASN A 100 5.42 -3.09 3.50
C ASN A 100 4.24 -3.59 4.33
N VAL A 101 4.40 -4.74 4.97
CA VAL A 101 3.44 -5.29 5.92
C VAL A 101 4.12 -5.41 7.27
N ILE A 102 3.74 -4.55 8.20
CA ILE A 102 4.42 -4.36 9.48
C ILE A 102 3.50 -4.83 10.61
N PRO A 103 3.88 -5.82 11.43
CA PRO A 103 3.08 -6.23 12.58
C PRO A 103 2.80 -5.07 13.53
N VAL A 104 1.54 -4.92 13.95
CA VAL A 104 1.13 -3.96 14.99
C VAL A 104 0.87 -4.75 16.27
N VAL A 105 1.52 -4.33 17.36
CA VAL A 105 1.52 -5.04 18.64
C VAL A 105 0.87 -4.22 19.75
N ASN A 106 0.01 -3.25 19.40
CA ASN A 106 -0.72 -2.43 20.38
C ASN A 106 -1.48 -3.30 21.39
N GLU A 107 -2.03 -4.43 20.94
CA GLU A 107 -2.74 -5.40 21.79
C GLU A 107 -1.89 -6.02 22.92
N LEU A 108 -0.56 -5.88 22.88
CA LEU A 108 0.30 -6.30 24.00
C LEU A 108 0.31 -5.30 25.15
N PHE A 109 -0.23 -4.09 24.92
CA PHE A 109 -0.22 -2.96 25.84
C PHE A 109 -1.62 -2.41 26.13
N GLU A 110 -2.66 -2.99 25.52
CA GLU A 110 -4.07 -2.68 25.73
C GLU A 110 -4.75 -3.69 26.67
#